data_AF-A0A6A4Q2M9-F1
#
_entry.id   AF-A0A6A4Q2M9-F1
#
_cell.length_a   1.000
_cell.length_b   1.000
_cell.length_c   1.000
_cell.angle_alpha   90.00
_cell.angle_beta   90.00
_cell.angle_gamma   90.00
#
_symmetry.space_group_name_H-M   'P 1'
#
loop_
_entity.id
_entity.type
_entity.pdbx_description
1 polymer ?
#
loop_
_entity_poly.entity_id
_entity_poly.type
_entity_poly.pdbx_seq_one_letter_code
_entity_poly.pdbx_strand_id
1 'polypeptide(L)'
;MYFIWMVLENLALSSDDNKDLIYCLKGWGVALSMCKSKDTHWALYAKSVLDRTRLALTNKAELYQQIMQPSAEYLGSLLGVDRWAIEIFTEEMIRAASLSTLLNRLDPVLRKTANLGSWQVISPVETVGYVEVVDELITVQNKSYERPTILVAKRVKGEEEIPDGAVAVLTPDMPDVLSHVSVRARNGKVCFATCFDPNILAELQANKGKLLRLKPT
;
A
#
# COMPACT_ATOMS: atom_id res chain seq x y z
N MET A 1 -17.17 -8.30 5.23
CA MET A 1 -17.64 -7.07 5.91
C MET A 1 -18.04 -7.33 7.37
N TYR A 2 -18.96 -8.26 7.69
CA TYR A 2 -19.35 -8.51 9.10
C TYR A 2 -18.17 -8.94 10.00
N PHE A 3 -17.34 -9.89 9.55
CA PHE A 3 -16.12 -10.26 10.29
C PHE A 3 -15.14 -9.11 10.50
N ILE A 4 -14.97 -8.24 9.48
CA ILE A 4 -14.12 -7.04 9.59
C ILE A 4 -14.65 -6.11 10.67
N TRP A 5 -15.98 -5.90 10.70
CA TRP A 5 -16.64 -5.09 11.71
C TRP A 5 -16.41 -5.65 13.13
N MET A 6 -16.59 -6.96 13.35
CA MET A 6 -16.34 -7.59 14.66
C MET A 6 -14.86 -7.51 15.10
N VAL A 7 -13.92 -7.79 14.20
CA VAL A 7 -12.48 -7.73 14.51
C VAL A 7 -12.07 -6.28 14.82
N LEU A 8 -12.60 -5.32 14.07
CA LEU A 8 -12.38 -3.89 14.32
C LEU A 8 -13.01 -3.42 15.64
N GLU A 9 -14.18 -3.94 16.02
CA GLU A 9 -14.81 -3.65 17.31
C GLU A 9 -13.90 -4.12 18.47
N ASN A 10 -13.42 -5.37 18.41
CA ASN A 10 -12.47 -5.90 19.39
C ASN A 10 -11.19 -5.06 19.45
N LEU A 11 -10.66 -4.64 18.30
CA LEU A 11 -9.47 -3.79 18.25
C LEU A 11 -9.74 -2.41 18.88
N ALA A 12 -10.88 -1.81 18.59
CA ALA A 12 -11.28 -0.54 19.18
C ALA A 12 -11.42 -0.64 20.71
N LEU A 13 -11.97 -1.75 21.23
CA LEU A 13 -12.11 -1.99 22.67
C LEU A 13 -10.78 -2.24 23.38
N SER A 14 -9.77 -2.75 22.67
CA SER A 14 -8.46 -3.10 23.23
C SER A 14 -7.36 -2.07 22.97
N SER A 15 -7.68 -0.98 22.27
CA SER A 15 -6.73 0.09 21.94
C SER A 15 -7.04 1.38 22.68
N ASP A 16 -6.01 2.02 23.22
CA ASP A 16 -6.08 3.41 23.65
C ASP A 16 -6.09 4.36 22.43
N ASP A 17 -6.59 5.58 22.63
CA ASP A 17 -6.78 6.60 21.57
C ASP A 17 -7.38 6.00 20.28
N ASN A 18 -8.57 5.43 20.42
CA ASN A 18 -9.25 4.62 19.40
C ASN A 18 -10.24 5.41 18.53
N LYS A 19 -10.19 6.75 18.53
CA LYS A 19 -11.16 7.61 17.83
C LYS A 19 -11.32 7.24 16.35
N ASP A 20 -10.20 7.05 15.65
CA ASP A 20 -10.25 6.65 14.24
C ASP A 20 -10.78 5.23 14.02
N LEU A 21 -10.50 4.30 14.95
CA LEU A 21 -11.07 2.95 14.91
C LEU A 21 -12.60 3.00 15.10
N ILE A 22 -13.10 3.86 16.00
CA ILE A 22 -14.54 4.07 16.20
C ILE A 22 -15.20 4.66 14.94
N TYR A 23 -14.56 5.63 14.28
CA TYR A 23 -15.08 6.16 13.01
C TYR A 23 -15.12 5.10 11.92
N CYS A 24 -14.08 4.26 11.83
CA CYS A 24 -14.06 3.13 10.90
C CYS A 24 -15.17 2.12 11.23
N LEU A 25 -15.39 1.82 12.52
CA LEU A 25 -16.44 0.89 12.97
C LEU A 25 -17.84 1.36 12.57
N LYS A 26 -18.13 2.65 12.78
CA LYS A 26 -19.37 3.28 12.32
C LYS A 26 -19.51 3.22 10.81
N GLY A 27 -18.43 3.54 10.09
CA GLY A 27 -18.38 3.44 8.62
C GLY A 27 -18.70 2.02 8.12
N TRP A 28 -18.12 0.98 8.74
CA TRP A 28 -18.42 -0.41 8.38
C TRP A 28 -19.88 -0.79 8.66
N GLY A 29 -20.46 -0.25 9.74
CA GLY A 29 -21.89 -0.40 10.04
C GLY A 29 -22.79 0.19 8.94
N VAL A 30 -22.46 1.39 8.45
CA VAL A 30 -23.17 2.02 7.32
C VAL A 30 -22.95 1.26 6.02
N ALA A 31 -21.72 0.82 5.72
CA ALA A 31 -21.43 0.00 4.55
C ALA A 31 -22.24 -1.31 4.55
N LEU A 32 -22.38 -1.95 5.72
CA LEU A 32 -23.21 -3.14 5.91
C LEU A 32 -24.69 -2.86 5.68
N SER A 33 -25.24 -1.74 6.18
CA SER A 33 -26.64 -1.40 5.96
C SER A 33 -26.92 -1.10 4.49
N MET A 34 -26.06 -0.33 3.81
CA MET A 34 -26.13 -0.05 2.37
C MET A 34 -26.06 -1.32 1.52
N CYS A 35 -25.18 -2.26 1.88
CA CYS A 35 -25.08 -3.54 1.19
C CYS A 35 -26.37 -4.36 1.35
N LYS A 36 -26.98 -4.36 2.54
CA LYS A 36 -28.25 -5.07 2.80
C LYS A 36 -29.42 -4.44 2.03
N SER A 37 -29.46 -3.12 1.91
CA SER A 37 -30.48 -2.40 1.14
C SER A 37 -30.24 -2.41 -0.37
N LYS A 38 -29.16 -3.04 -0.85
CA LYS A 38 -28.74 -3.09 -2.27
C LYS A 38 -28.52 -1.70 -2.88
N ASP A 39 -28.00 -0.76 -2.09
CA ASP A 39 -27.64 0.58 -2.57
C ASP A 39 -26.54 0.51 -3.64
N THR A 40 -26.67 1.18 -4.77
CA THR A 40 -25.71 1.07 -5.89
C THR A 40 -24.29 1.54 -5.53
N HIS A 41 -24.12 2.39 -4.52
CA HIS A 41 -22.83 2.94 -4.09
C HIS A 41 -22.22 2.19 -2.90
N TRP A 42 -22.84 1.11 -2.41
CA TRP A 42 -22.38 0.39 -1.22
C TRP A 42 -20.91 -0.01 -1.32
N ALA A 43 -20.47 -0.47 -2.50
CA ALA A 43 -19.11 -0.96 -2.72
C ALA A 43 -18.09 0.18 -2.70
N LEU A 44 -18.43 1.33 -3.29
CA LEU A 44 -17.58 2.52 -3.28
C LEU A 44 -17.44 3.10 -1.86
N TYR A 45 -18.54 3.16 -1.13
CA TYR A 45 -18.53 3.57 0.28
C TYR A 45 -17.75 2.59 1.15
N ALA A 46 -17.95 1.28 0.98
CA ALA A 46 -17.16 0.27 1.69
C ALA A 46 -15.66 0.38 1.39
N LYS A 47 -15.29 0.74 0.15
CA LYS A 47 -13.89 0.96 -0.24
C LYS A 47 -13.27 2.14 0.50
N SER A 48 -13.96 3.27 0.61
CA SER A 48 -13.44 4.43 1.35
C SER A 48 -13.26 4.11 2.85
N VAL A 49 -14.17 3.34 3.44
CA VAL A 49 -14.05 2.86 4.82
C VAL A 49 -12.88 1.88 4.95
N LEU A 50 -12.67 0.99 3.97
CA LEU A 50 -11.52 0.08 3.94
C LEU A 50 -10.20 0.86 3.94
N ASP A 51 -10.07 1.88 3.09
CA ASP A 51 -8.85 2.68 3.00
C ASP A 51 -8.59 3.46 4.29
N ARG A 52 -9.63 4.03 4.90
CA ARG A 52 -9.52 4.67 6.22
C ARG A 52 -9.11 3.68 7.31
N THR A 53 -9.65 2.45 7.27
CA THR A 53 -9.28 1.40 8.24
C THR A 53 -7.82 0.99 8.09
N ARG A 54 -7.29 0.93 6.86
CA ARG A 54 -5.87 0.69 6.61
C ARG A 54 -5.00 1.80 7.20
N LEU A 55 -5.34 3.07 6.97
CA LEU A 55 -4.60 4.20 7.55
C LEU A 55 -4.59 4.15 9.08
N ALA A 56 -5.73 3.86 9.70
CA ALA A 56 -5.82 3.72 11.15
C ALA A 56 -4.94 2.56 11.68
N LEU A 57 -4.86 1.45 10.94
CA LEU A 57 -3.96 0.34 11.28
C LEU A 57 -2.49 0.71 11.12
N THR A 58 -2.11 1.45 10.07
CA THR A 58 -0.73 1.92 9.87
C THR A 58 -0.28 2.81 11.03
N ASN A 59 -1.11 3.77 11.44
CA ASN A 59 -0.78 4.65 12.57
C ASN A 59 -0.58 3.85 13.88
N LYS A 60 -1.37 2.79 14.11
CA LYS A 60 -1.20 1.91 15.27
C LYS A 60 0.05 1.04 15.16
N ALA A 61 0.36 0.54 13.97
CA ALA A 61 1.59 -0.20 13.70
C ALA A 61 2.83 0.65 14.00
N GLU A 62 2.86 1.90 13.53
CA GLU A 62 3.94 2.85 13.82
C GLU A 62 4.08 3.13 15.32
N LEU A 63 2.95 3.33 16.02
CA LEU A 63 2.95 3.50 17.47
C LEU A 63 3.54 2.29 18.20
N TYR A 64 3.12 1.07 17.82
CA TYR A 64 3.68 -0.15 18.41
C TYR A 64 5.17 -0.30 18.11
N GLN A 65 5.60 0.02 16.89
CA GLN A 65 7.02 0.07 16.54
C GLN A 65 7.79 1.00 17.47
N GLN A 66 7.29 2.21 17.69
CA GLN A 66 7.95 3.21 18.55
C GLN A 66 8.01 2.78 20.03
N ILE A 67 7.00 2.08 20.54
CA ILE A 67 6.92 1.71 21.96
C ILE A 67 7.63 0.37 22.24
N MET A 68 7.43 -0.63 21.38
CA MET A 68 7.89 -2.00 21.66
C MET A 68 9.33 -2.25 21.17
N GLN A 69 9.71 -1.73 20.00
CA GLN A 69 11.01 -2.04 19.40
C GLN A 69 12.21 -1.65 20.28
N PRO A 70 12.22 -0.47 20.96
CA PRO A 70 13.34 -0.13 21.84
C PRO A 70 13.53 -1.11 22.99
N SER A 71 12.43 -1.66 23.53
CA SER A 71 12.48 -2.69 24.57
C SER A 71 12.99 -4.02 24.04
N ALA A 72 12.58 -4.40 22.84
CA ALA A 72 13.07 -5.59 22.15
C ALA A 72 14.58 -5.51 21.87
N GLU A 73 15.06 -4.35 21.42
CA GLU A 73 16.49 -4.09 21.20
C GLU A 73 17.28 -4.16 22.50
N TYR A 74 16.81 -3.48 23.55
CA TYR A 74 17.48 -3.47 24.84
C TYR A 74 17.57 -4.87 25.45
N LEU A 75 16.44 -5.56 25.62
CA LEU A 75 16.41 -6.89 26.24
C LEU A 75 17.08 -7.94 25.36
N GLY A 76 16.84 -7.90 24.05
CA GLY A 76 17.42 -8.84 23.10
C GLY A 76 18.96 -8.79 23.11
N SER A 77 19.54 -7.59 23.21
CA SER A 77 21.00 -7.42 23.30
C SER A 77 21.59 -8.01 24.59
N LEU A 78 20.90 -7.87 25.72
CA LEU A 78 21.35 -8.39 27.02
C LEU A 78 21.20 -9.90 27.14
N LEU A 79 20.17 -10.47 26.50
CA LEU A 79 19.86 -11.89 26.55
C LEU A 79 20.60 -12.70 25.48
N GLY A 80 21.41 -12.06 24.63
CA GLY A 80 22.13 -12.72 23.55
C GLY A 80 21.22 -13.28 22.46
N VAL A 81 20.08 -12.64 22.21
CA VAL A 81 19.16 -13.00 21.13
C VAL A 81 19.79 -12.63 19.79
N ASP A 82 19.60 -13.46 18.77
CA ASP A 82 20.07 -13.17 17.43
C ASP A 82 19.55 -11.82 16.91
N ARG A 83 20.45 -11.03 16.33
CA ARG A 83 20.14 -9.69 15.81
C ARG A 83 18.96 -9.67 14.83
N TRP A 84 18.88 -10.67 13.94
CA TRP A 84 17.79 -10.75 12.97
C TRP A 84 16.41 -10.89 13.65
N ALA A 85 16.32 -11.63 14.76
CA ALA A 85 15.09 -11.84 15.49
C ALA A 85 14.67 -10.58 16.27
N ILE A 86 15.65 -9.82 16.76
CA ILE A 86 15.44 -8.52 17.40
C ILE A 86 14.88 -7.52 16.37
N GLU A 87 15.51 -7.41 15.19
CA GLU A 87 15.17 -6.42 14.16
C GLU A 87 13.72 -6.55 13.65
N ILE A 88 13.19 -7.77 13.59
CA ILE A 88 11.83 -8.04 13.09
C ILE A 88 10.77 -8.20 14.18
N PHE A 89 11.14 -8.15 15.46
CA PHE A 89 10.26 -8.54 16.57
C PHE A 89 8.90 -7.83 16.54
N THR A 90 8.92 -6.50 16.51
CA THR A 90 7.69 -5.71 16.54
C THR A 90 6.91 -5.83 15.24
N GLU A 91 7.62 -5.96 14.11
CA GLU A 91 6.99 -6.18 12.80
C GLU A 91 6.18 -7.49 12.78
N GLU A 92 6.73 -8.59 13.31
CA GLU A 92 6.00 -9.86 13.40
C GLU A 92 4.80 -9.78 14.36
N MET A 93 4.92 -9.04 15.47
CA MET A 93 3.80 -8.78 16.38
C MET A 93 2.66 -8.03 15.67
N ILE A 94 2.98 -7.03 14.86
CA ILE A 94 2.02 -6.26 14.06
C ILE A 94 1.42 -7.13 12.95
N ARG A 95 2.24 -7.95 12.27
CA ARG A 95 1.82 -8.79 11.13
C ARG A 95 0.80 -9.85 11.53
N ALA A 96 0.78 -10.27 12.80
CA ALA A 96 -0.24 -11.16 13.35
C ALA A 96 -1.65 -10.52 13.40
N ALA A 97 -1.81 -9.24 13.08
CA ALA A 97 -3.10 -8.56 13.04
C ALA A 97 -4.03 -9.11 11.93
N SER A 98 -5.01 -9.90 12.33
CA SER A 98 -5.99 -10.54 11.44
C SER A 98 -6.81 -9.55 10.61
N LEU A 99 -7.00 -8.31 11.09
CA LEU A 99 -7.76 -7.28 10.39
C LEU A 99 -7.14 -6.90 9.04
N SER A 100 -5.81 -6.69 8.98
CA SER A 100 -5.09 -6.33 7.74
C SER A 100 -5.30 -7.39 6.65
N THR A 101 -5.21 -8.66 7.02
CA THR A 101 -5.44 -9.79 6.10
C THR A 101 -6.87 -9.79 5.55
N LEU A 102 -7.87 -9.52 6.40
CA LEU A 102 -9.27 -9.45 5.96
C LEU A 102 -9.51 -8.27 5.00
N LEU A 103 -8.91 -7.11 5.27
CA LEU A 103 -8.99 -5.95 4.38
C LEU A 103 -8.35 -6.25 3.01
N ASN A 104 -7.16 -6.86 3.01
CA ASN A 104 -6.46 -7.22 1.77
C ASN A 104 -7.23 -8.23 0.91
N ARG A 105 -7.96 -9.15 1.52
CA ARG A 105 -8.85 -10.06 0.78
C ARG A 105 -10.10 -9.37 0.24
N LEU A 106 -10.61 -8.36 0.93
CA LEU A 106 -11.83 -7.66 0.53
C LEU A 106 -11.58 -6.60 -0.55
N ASP A 107 -10.40 -5.98 -0.55
CA ASP A 107 -10.08 -4.85 -1.42
C ASP A 107 -10.28 -5.14 -2.92
N PRO A 108 -9.78 -6.26 -3.51
CA PRO A 108 -10.03 -6.58 -4.92
C PRO A 108 -11.52 -6.77 -5.24
N VAL A 109 -12.29 -7.32 -4.29
CA VAL A 109 -13.75 -7.52 -4.45
C VAL A 109 -14.46 -6.17 -4.50
N LEU A 110 -14.11 -5.23 -3.61
CA LEU A 110 -14.71 -3.89 -3.61
C LEU A 110 -14.32 -3.10 -4.85
N ARG A 111 -13.05 -3.16 -5.28
CA ARG A 111 -12.60 -2.50 -6.51
C ARG A 111 -13.34 -3.00 -7.74
N LYS A 112 -13.49 -4.31 -7.88
CA LYS A 112 -14.26 -4.91 -8.97
C LYS A 112 -15.72 -4.53 -8.91
N THR A 113 -16.34 -4.58 -7.73
CA THR A 113 -17.77 -4.29 -7.56
C THR A 113 -18.09 -2.81 -7.78
N ALA A 114 -17.18 -1.92 -7.40
CA ALA A 114 -17.31 -0.47 -7.59
C ALA A 114 -16.78 0.02 -8.94
N ASN A 115 -16.36 -0.88 -9.85
CA ASN A 115 -15.73 -0.54 -11.14
C ASN A 115 -14.56 0.46 -11.03
N LEU A 116 -13.75 0.34 -9.97
CA LEU A 116 -12.61 1.24 -9.69
C LEU A 116 -11.35 0.95 -10.52
N GLY A 117 -11.43 -0.01 -11.46
CA GLY A 117 -10.32 -0.41 -12.31
C GLY A 117 -9.16 -1.08 -11.56
N SER A 118 -8.23 -1.64 -12.33
CA SER A 118 -7.02 -2.32 -11.81
C SER A 118 -5.89 -1.35 -11.46
N TRP A 119 -6.10 -0.05 -11.59
CA TRP A 119 -5.07 0.97 -11.48
C TRP A 119 -5.46 2.05 -10.46
N GLN A 120 -4.46 2.60 -9.79
CA GLN A 120 -4.56 3.87 -9.09
C GLN A 120 -3.43 4.74 -9.62
N VAL A 121 -3.79 5.80 -10.34
CA VAL A 121 -2.82 6.70 -10.95
C VAL A 121 -2.51 7.82 -9.96
N ILE A 122 -1.25 7.91 -9.56
CA ILE A 122 -0.72 8.93 -8.63
C ILE A 122 -0.27 10.16 -9.42
N SER A 123 0.39 9.93 -10.55
CA SER A 123 0.87 10.96 -11.48
C SER A 123 0.50 10.55 -12.93
N PRO A 124 -0.50 11.20 -13.56
CA PRO A 124 -1.08 10.79 -14.83
C PRO A 124 -0.31 11.36 -16.03
N VAL A 125 0.98 11.05 -16.12
CA VAL A 125 1.80 11.49 -17.26
C VAL A 125 1.82 10.42 -18.34
N GLU A 126 1.44 10.79 -19.56
CA GLU A 126 1.63 9.92 -20.72
C GLU A 126 3.12 9.78 -21.03
N THR A 127 3.60 8.55 -21.22
CA THR A 127 5.02 8.30 -21.40
C THR A 127 5.31 7.10 -22.29
N VAL A 128 6.50 7.09 -22.87
CA VAL A 128 7.03 5.99 -23.67
C VAL A 128 8.43 5.68 -23.16
N GLY A 129 8.70 4.42 -22.86
CA GLY A 129 10.00 4.01 -22.33
C GLY A 129 10.23 2.51 -22.37
N TYR A 130 11.48 2.13 -22.10
CA TYR A 130 11.91 0.73 -22.03
C TYR A 130 11.60 0.17 -20.66
N VAL A 131 11.00 -1.02 -20.62
CA VAL A 131 10.64 -1.65 -19.33
C VAL A 131 11.89 -2.19 -18.64
N GLU A 132 12.06 -1.83 -17.38
CA GLU A 132 13.03 -2.42 -16.48
C GLU A 132 12.35 -2.89 -15.20
N VAL A 133 12.62 -4.13 -14.80
CA VAL A 133 12.03 -4.75 -13.62
C VAL A 133 13.05 -4.73 -12.50
N VAL A 134 12.64 -4.18 -11.35
CA VAL A 134 13.47 -4.05 -10.14
C VAL A 134 12.72 -4.64 -8.95
N ASP A 135 13.45 -5.19 -7.98
CA ASP A 135 12.82 -5.75 -6.79
C ASP A 135 12.33 -4.63 -5.86
N GLU A 136 13.18 -3.67 -5.52
CA GLU A 136 12.79 -2.50 -4.72
C GLU A 136 13.28 -1.21 -5.37
N LEU A 137 12.47 -0.16 -5.34
CA LEU A 137 12.83 1.14 -5.95
C LEU A 137 14.12 1.73 -5.34
N ILE A 138 14.32 1.54 -4.03
CA ILE A 138 15.50 2.04 -3.30
C ILE A 138 16.83 1.52 -3.90
N THR A 139 16.83 0.33 -4.50
CA THR A 139 18.04 -0.28 -5.08
C THR A 139 18.55 0.44 -6.33
N VAL A 140 17.70 1.27 -6.95
CA VAL A 140 18.00 1.98 -8.19
C VAL A 140 17.93 3.49 -8.06
N GLN A 141 17.59 4.04 -6.89
CA GLN A 141 17.40 5.49 -6.69
C GLN A 141 18.62 6.35 -7.05
N ASN A 142 19.83 5.80 -6.94
CA ASN A 142 21.09 6.50 -7.25
C ASN A 142 21.61 6.18 -8.68
N LYS A 143 20.83 5.47 -9.49
CA LYS A 143 21.18 5.21 -10.89
C LYS A 143 20.71 6.36 -11.78
N SER A 144 21.36 6.50 -12.93
CA SER A 144 20.90 7.34 -14.01
C SER A 144 20.71 6.46 -15.26
N TYR A 145 19.55 6.56 -15.89
CA TYR A 145 19.22 5.79 -17.09
C TYR A 145 19.42 6.66 -18.33
N GLU A 146 20.26 6.20 -19.26
CA GLU A 146 20.56 6.94 -20.50
C GLU A 146 19.35 7.02 -21.47
N ARG A 147 18.39 6.12 -21.31
CA ARG A 147 17.18 6.04 -22.13
C ARG A 147 15.93 6.16 -21.24
N PRO A 148 14.81 6.69 -21.77
CA PRO A 148 13.53 6.71 -21.06
C PRO A 148 13.16 5.32 -20.55
N THR A 149 13.10 5.16 -19.24
CA THR A 149 12.92 3.85 -18.60
C THR A 149 11.64 3.80 -17.77
N ILE A 150 10.85 2.75 -17.98
CA ILE A 150 9.64 2.43 -17.20
C ILE A 150 10.06 1.40 -16.15
N LEU A 151 10.07 1.81 -14.88
CA LEU A 151 10.40 0.94 -13.76
C LEU A 151 9.15 0.17 -13.33
N VAL A 152 9.22 -1.16 -13.38
CA VAL A 152 8.25 -2.04 -12.73
C VAL A 152 8.89 -2.54 -11.44
N ALA A 153 8.62 -1.83 -10.34
CA ALA A 153 9.16 -2.12 -9.02
C ALA A 153 8.23 -3.05 -8.25
N LYS A 154 8.75 -4.12 -7.64
CA LYS A 154 7.91 -5.00 -6.81
C LYS A 154 7.59 -4.37 -5.46
N ARG A 155 8.49 -3.53 -4.94
CA ARG A 155 8.32 -2.81 -3.68
C ARG A 155 8.64 -1.32 -3.77
N VAL A 156 7.79 -0.51 -3.17
CA VAL A 156 7.95 0.96 -3.02
C VAL A 156 7.43 1.37 -1.64
N LYS A 157 8.31 1.91 -0.80
CA LYS A 157 8.01 2.28 0.59
C LYS A 157 7.42 3.68 0.72
N GLY A 158 7.74 4.59 -0.20
CA GLY A 158 7.22 5.96 -0.23
C GLY A 158 8.28 7.05 -0.05
N GLU A 159 9.42 6.72 0.55
CA GLU A 159 10.49 7.68 0.87
C GLU A 159 11.63 7.71 -0.15
N GLU A 160 11.57 6.86 -1.18
CA GLU A 160 12.61 6.75 -2.19
C GLU A 160 12.66 7.96 -3.14
N GLU A 161 13.83 8.17 -3.75
CA GLU A 161 13.98 9.06 -4.90
C GLU A 161 13.72 8.31 -6.21
N ILE A 162 13.18 9.04 -7.20
CA ILE A 162 13.00 8.51 -8.55
C ILE A 162 14.29 8.77 -9.33
N PRO A 163 14.96 7.73 -9.85
CA PRO A 163 16.23 7.90 -10.54
C PRO A 163 16.10 8.68 -11.84
N ASP A 164 17.15 9.41 -12.19
CA ASP A 164 17.20 10.18 -13.44
C ASP A 164 17.02 9.27 -14.67
N GLY A 165 16.25 9.74 -15.64
CA GLY A 165 15.91 8.98 -16.85
C GLY A 165 14.77 7.96 -16.68
N ALA A 166 14.28 7.72 -15.45
CA ALA A 166 13.03 7.01 -15.24
C ALA A 166 11.85 7.92 -15.60
N VAL A 167 11.01 7.45 -16.52
CA VAL A 167 9.83 8.17 -17.01
C VAL A 167 8.52 7.59 -16.50
N ALA A 168 8.57 6.39 -15.91
CA ALA A 168 7.47 5.83 -15.14
C ALA A 168 7.95 4.95 -13.99
N VAL A 169 7.13 4.87 -12.94
CA VAL A 169 7.21 3.84 -11.90
C VAL A 169 5.84 3.14 -11.82
N LEU A 170 5.83 1.82 -11.88
CA LEU A 170 4.66 0.97 -11.74
C LEU A 170 4.93 -0.04 -10.63
N THR A 171 4.00 -0.18 -9.69
CA THR A 171 4.20 -1.02 -8.51
C THR A 171 2.90 -1.68 -8.05
N PRO A 172 2.92 -2.88 -7.44
CA PRO A 172 1.78 -3.40 -6.70
C PRO A 172 1.55 -2.71 -5.36
N ASP A 173 2.58 -2.06 -4.80
CA ASP A 173 2.48 -1.36 -3.52
C ASP A 173 1.67 -0.08 -3.66
N MET A 174 1.02 0.31 -2.57
CA MET A 174 0.17 1.50 -2.50
C MET A 174 0.81 2.54 -1.57
N PRO A 175 1.89 3.21 -2.02
CA PRO A 175 2.50 4.28 -1.24
C PRO A 175 1.52 5.45 -1.10
N ASP A 176 1.67 6.22 -0.02
CA ASP A 176 0.78 7.35 0.24
C ASP A 176 0.82 8.34 -0.93
N VAL A 177 -0.32 8.91 -1.28
CA VAL A 177 -0.47 9.89 -2.36
C VAL A 177 0.33 11.17 -2.06
N LEU A 178 0.64 11.43 -0.79
CA LEU A 178 1.46 12.51 -0.27
C LEU A 178 2.88 12.08 0.11
N SER A 179 3.23 10.79 -0.05
CA SER A 179 4.60 10.31 0.20
C SER A 179 5.62 11.03 -0.67
N HIS A 180 6.87 11.04 -0.23
CA HIS A 180 7.95 11.73 -0.91
C HIS A 180 8.05 11.32 -2.39
N VAL A 181 8.07 10.01 -2.70
CA VAL A 181 8.12 9.49 -4.06
C VAL A 181 6.90 9.92 -4.91
N SER A 182 5.71 9.98 -4.30
CA SER A 182 4.49 10.43 -4.99
C SER A 182 4.55 11.91 -5.36
N VAL A 183 5.07 12.76 -4.48
CA VAL A 183 5.26 14.19 -4.75
C VAL A 183 6.35 14.40 -5.81
N ARG A 184 7.46 13.65 -5.71
CA ARG A 184 8.55 13.67 -6.71
C ARG A 184 8.06 13.26 -8.09
N ALA A 185 7.25 12.21 -8.20
CA ALA A 185 6.68 11.77 -9.46
C ALA A 185 5.87 12.87 -10.15
N ARG A 186 5.03 13.59 -9.40
CA ARG A 186 4.22 14.69 -9.95
C ARG A 186 5.07 15.86 -10.40
N ASN A 187 5.97 16.33 -9.52
CA ASN A 187 6.81 17.49 -9.78
C ASN A 187 7.77 17.23 -10.94
N GLY A 188 8.33 16.02 -10.99
CA GLY A 188 9.22 15.54 -12.05
C GLY A 188 8.51 15.11 -13.33
N LYS A 189 7.16 15.16 -13.38
CA LYS A 189 6.34 14.68 -14.50
C LYS A 189 6.69 13.25 -14.92
N VAL A 190 6.87 12.37 -13.93
CA VAL A 190 7.07 10.94 -14.10
C VAL A 190 5.72 10.25 -13.90
N CYS A 191 5.36 9.34 -14.79
CA CYS A 191 4.14 8.54 -14.62
C CYS A 191 4.29 7.68 -13.37
N PHE A 192 3.32 7.71 -12.46
CA PHE A 192 3.37 6.85 -11.28
C PHE A 192 2.00 6.26 -11.01
N ALA A 193 1.93 4.94 -10.94
CA ALA A 193 0.69 4.23 -10.72
C ALA A 193 0.88 2.92 -9.95
N THR A 194 -0.10 2.62 -9.11
CA THR A 194 -0.24 1.31 -8.46
C THR A 194 -1.12 0.41 -9.31
N CYS A 195 -0.68 -0.82 -9.57
CA CYS A 195 -1.44 -1.86 -10.25
C CYS A 195 -1.90 -2.92 -9.25
N PHE A 196 -3.20 -3.15 -9.15
CA PHE A 196 -3.77 -4.12 -8.21
C PHE A 196 -4.00 -5.50 -8.82
N ASP A 197 -3.79 -5.64 -10.13
CA ASP A 197 -3.96 -6.91 -10.84
C ASP A 197 -2.60 -7.59 -11.06
N PRO A 198 -2.34 -8.74 -10.40
CA PRO A 198 -1.07 -9.44 -10.53
C PRO A 198 -0.82 -9.97 -11.95
N ASN A 199 -1.86 -10.24 -12.74
CA ASN A 199 -1.69 -10.71 -14.12
C ASN A 199 -1.17 -9.57 -15.01
N ILE A 200 -1.73 -8.37 -14.86
CA ILE A 200 -1.26 -7.18 -15.60
C ILE A 200 0.19 -6.86 -15.23
N LEU A 201 0.54 -6.93 -13.94
CA LEU A 201 1.93 -6.76 -13.51
C LEU A 201 2.86 -7.83 -14.08
N ALA A 202 2.45 -9.11 -14.09
CA ALA A 202 3.24 -10.19 -14.67
C ALA A 202 3.47 -9.99 -16.18
N GLU A 203 2.46 -9.53 -16.92
CA GLU A 203 2.58 -9.18 -18.34
C GLU A 203 3.56 -8.01 -18.54
N LEU A 204 3.50 -6.97 -17.71
CA LEU A 204 4.45 -5.85 -17.77
C LEU A 204 5.88 -6.31 -17.49
N GLN A 205 6.07 -7.16 -16.47
CA GLN A 205 7.38 -7.74 -16.14
C GLN A 205 7.93 -8.62 -17.27
N ALA A 206 7.07 -9.40 -17.93
CA ALA A 206 7.46 -10.23 -19.07
C ALA A 206 7.91 -9.41 -20.29
N ASN A 207 7.55 -8.12 -20.35
CA ASN A 207 7.97 -7.19 -21.39
C ASN A 207 9.28 -6.45 -21.06
N LYS A 208 10.07 -6.92 -20.09
CA LYS A 208 11.40 -6.37 -19.77
C LYS A 208 12.23 -6.17 -21.05
N GLY A 209 12.83 -4.98 -21.16
CA GLY A 209 13.67 -4.56 -22.29
C GLY A 209 12.89 -4.11 -23.53
N LYS A 210 11.57 -4.27 -23.56
CA LYS A 210 10.73 -3.76 -24.67
C LYS A 210 10.30 -2.32 -24.43
N LEU A 211 10.02 -1.63 -25.53
CA LEU A 211 9.47 -0.28 -25.53
C LEU A 211 7.94 -0.35 -25.35
N LEU A 212 7.41 0.31 -24.30
CA LEU A 212 5.98 0.42 -24.05
C LEU A 212 5.55 1.88 -24.03
N ARG A 213 4.28 2.12 -24.39
CA ARG A 213 3.60 3.41 -24.23
C ARG A 213 2.55 3.28 -23.15
N LEU A 214 2.66 4.09 -22.11
CA LEU A 214 1.68 4.16 -21.02
C LEU A 214 0.80 5.38 -21.24
N LYS A 215 -0.52 5.15 -21.27
CA LYS A 215 -1.55 6.19 -21.33
C LYS A 215 -2.44 6.09 -20.09
N PRO A 216 -2.14 6.83 -19.02
CA PRO A 216 -3.04 6.90 -17.87
C PRO A 216 -4.35 7.57 -18.30
N THR A 217 -5.48 6.93 -18.01
CA THR A 217 -6.85 7.43 -18.25
C THR A 217 -7.62 7.55 -16.95
#